data_AF-A0A1B8P1T4-F1
#
_entry.id   AF-A0A1B8P1T4-F1
#
_cell.length_a   1.000
_cell.length_b   1.000
_cell.length_c   1.000
_cell.angle_alpha   90.00
_cell.angle_beta   90.00
_cell.angle_gamma   90.00
#
_symmetry.space_group_name_H-M   'P 1'
#
loop_
_entity.id
_entity.type
_entity.pdbx_description
1 polymer ?
#
loop_
_entity_poly.entity_id
_entity_poly.type
_entity_poly.pdbx_seq_one_letter_code
_entity_poly.pdbx_strand_id
1 'polypeptide(L)'
;MLDEQGETLYVGKARRLKARLASYFRGTLNTKTQALVSRIADIQVTVTNSETEALLLEQTLIKEQRPPYNILLRDDKSYPFVFVTDRHPYPALEYKRARTRHGDGRYLGPYPAVARCVKASR
;
A
#
# COMPACT_ATOMS: atom_id res chain seq x y z
N MET A 1 10.69 -5.88 6.22
CA MET A 1 12.04 -6.22 6.71
C MET A 1 12.34 -5.30 7.87
N LEU A 2 12.73 -5.86 9.00
CA LEU A 2 12.87 -5.16 10.27
C LEU A 2 14.33 -5.18 10.74
N ASP A 3 14.71 -4.17 11.52
CA ASP A 3 15.97 -4.16 12.28
C ASP A 3 15.84 -4.91 13.62
N GLU A 4 16.93 -4.92 14.40
CA GLU A 4 16.99 -5.53 15.72
C GLU A 4 16.04 -4.86 16.74
N GLN A 5 15.70 -3.59 16.53
CA GLN A 5 14.76 -2.83 17.34
C GLN A 5 13.30 -3.06 16.92
N GLY A 6 13.05 -3.76 15.81
CA GLY A 6 11.73 -3.98 15.24
C GLY A 6 11.22 -2.82 14.38
N GLU A 7 12.05 -1.84 14.03
CA GLU A 7 11.68 -0.78 13.10
C GLU A 7 11.70 -1.27 11.65
N THR A 8 10.78 -0.74 10.83
CA THR A 8 10.68 -1.17 9.44
C THR A 8 11.71 -0.47 8.57
N LEU A 9 12.66 -1.26 8.06
CA LEU A 9 13.72 -0.80 7.17
C LEU A 9 13.30 -0.74 5.71
N TYR A 10 12.55 -1.74 5.26
CA TYR A 10 12.13 -1.88 3.86
C TYR A 10 10.81 -2.66 3.73
N VAL A 11 9.97 -2.19 2.81
CA VAL A 11 8.70 -2.82 2.39
C VAL A 11 8.72 -2.99 0.88
N GLY A 12 8.32 -4.16 0.38
CA GLY A 12 8.25 -4.42 -1.06
C GLY A 12 7.26 -5.53 -1.42
N LYS A 13 6.62 -5.42 -2.59
CA LYS A 13 5.75 -6.47 -3.16
C LYS A 13 6.53 -7.48 -4.01
N ALA A 14 6.01 -8.71 -4.10
CA ALA A 14 6.56 -9.74 -4.99
C ALA A 14 5.48 -10.70 -5.49
N ARG A 15 5.49 -11.03 -6.80
CA ARG A 15 4.69 -12.13 -7.36
C ARG A 15 5.15 -13.51 -6.88
N ARG A 16 6.45 -13.67 -6.62
CA ARG A 16 7.06 -14.89 -6.10
C ARG A 16 7.99 -14.54 -4.94
N LEU A 17 7.50 -14.71 -3.72
CA LEU A 17 8.23 -14.37 -2.49
C LEU A 17 9.58 -15.09 -2.39
N LYS A 18 9.62 -16.40 -2.66
CA LYS A 18 10.86 -17.19 -2.61
C LYS A 18 11.95 -16.66 -3.54
N ALA A 19 11.58 -16.35 -4.79
CA ALA A 19 12.53 -15.82 -5.78
C ALA A 19 13.01 -14.41 -5.38
N ARG A 20 12.11 -13.58 -4.84
CA ARG A 20 12.44 -12.24 -4.38
C ARG A 20 13.41 -12.27 -3.19
N LEU A 21 13.15 -13.10 -2.18
CA LEU A 21 14.02 -13.27 -1.02
C LEU A 21 15.38 -13.82 -1.43
N ALA A 22 15.42 -14.86 -2.28
CA ALA A 22 16.67 -15.42 -2.77
C ALA A 22 17.56 -14.41 -3.49
N SER A 23 16.97 -13.41 -4.16
CA SER A 23 17.71 -12.33 -4.83
C SER A 23 18.47 -11.41 -3.87
N TYR A 24 18.07 -11.31 -2.59
CA TYR A 24 18.80 -10.51 -1.61
C TYR A 24 20.03 -11.23 -1.05
N PHE A 25 20.10 -12.56 -1.19
CA PHE A 25 21.18 -13.38 -0.63
C PHE A 25 22.10 -13.98 -1.69
N ARG A 26 21.81 -13.79 -2.99
CA ARG A 26 22.59 -14.37 -4.10
C ARG A 26 23.14 -13.28 -5.03
N GLY A 27 24.41 -13.43 -5.42
CA GLY A 27 25.06 -12.64 -6.47
C GLY A 27 25.67 -11.31 -6.00
N THR A 28 26.12 -10.51 -6.97
CA THR A 28 26.69 -9.17 -6.73
C THR A 28 25.59 -8.18 -6.43
N LEU A 29 25.39 -7.88 -5.14
CA LEU A 29 24.38 -6.94 -4.66
C LEU A 29 24.88 -5.50 -4.78
N ASN A 30 23.97 -4.56 -5.05
CA ASN A 30 24.27 -3.13 -5.00
C ASN A 30 24.59 -2.69 -3.56
N THR A 31 25.44 -1.68 -3.37
CA THR A 31 25.89 -1.22 -2.04
C THR A 31 24.73 -0.89 -1.10
N LYS A 32 23.65 -0.27 -1.61
CA LYS A 32 22.44 0.02 -0.82
C LYS A 32 21.72 -1.26 -0.35
N THR A 33 21.69 -2.29 -1.20
CA THR A 33 21.07 -3.57 -0.90
C THR A 33 21.92 -4.35 0.11
N GLN A 34 23.25 -4.29 0.00
CA GLN A 34 24.15 -4.87 1.00
C GLN A 34 23.96 -4.21 2.37
N ALA A 35 23.90 -2.88 2.42
CA ALA A 35 23.65 -2.12 3.66
C ALA A 35 22.28 -2.42 4.27
N LEU A 36 21.25 -2.64 3.43
CA LEU A 36 19.95 -3.11 3.89
C LEU A 36 20.10 -4.50 4.52
N VAL A 37 20.63 -5.48 3.79
CA VAL A 37 20.75 -6.88 4.25
C VAL A 37 21.57 -7.00 5.54
N SER A 38 22.62 -6.18 5.71
CA SER A 38 23.43 -6.18 6.94
C SER A 38 22.68 -5.68 8.18
N ARG A 39 21.58 -4.95 8.02
CA ARG A 39 20.77 -4.41 9.13
C ARG A 39 19.50 -5.20 9.40
N ILE A 40 19.15 -6.16 8.54
CA ILE A 40 17.95 -6.97 8.72
C ILE A 40 18.18 -7.94 9.87
N ALA A 41 17.33 -7.86 10.89
CA ALA A 41 17.24 -8.87 11.95
C ALA A 41 16.07 -9.84 11.70
N ASP A 42 14.96 -9.32 11.17
CA ASP A 42 13.75 -10.13 10.95
C ASP A 42 13.03 -9.78 9.63
N ILE A 43 12.34 -10.78 9.07
CA ILE A 43 11.60 -10.67 7.82
C ILE A 43 10.16 -11.15 8.02
N GLN A 44 9.26 -10.17 8.16
CA GLN A 44 7.82 -10.42 8.12
C GLN A 44 7.29 -10.50 6.69
N VAL A 45 6.37 -11.43 6.45
CA VAL A 45 5.75 -11.67 5.15
C VAL A 45 4.24 -11.78 5.30
N THR A 46 3.50 -11.05 4.46
CA THR A 46 2.04 -11.13 4.39
C THR A 46 1.64 -11.63 3.01
N VAL A 47 0.86 -12.71 2.97
CA VAL A 47 0.33 -13.28 1.72
C VAL A 47 -0.96 -12.57 1.36
N THR A 48 -1.06 -12.11 0.11
CA THR A 48 -2.25 -11.47 -0.45
C THR A 48 -2.79 -12.29 -1.61
N ASN A 49 -4.07 -12.12 -1.92
CA ASN A 49 -4.77 -12.95 -2.91
C ASN A 49 -4.61 -12.39 -4.33
N SER A 50 -4.24 -11.12 -4.46
CA SER A 50 -4.06 -10.45 -5.76
C SER A 50 -2.86 -9.51 -5.78
N GLU A 51 -2.32 -9.26 -6.97
CA GLU A 51 -1.23 -8.28 -7.14
C GLU A 51 -1.67 -6.86 -6.76
N THR A 52 -2.93 -6.51 -7.01
CA THR A 52 -3.49 -5.20 -6.68
C THR A 52 -3.60 -4.99 -5.17
N GLU A 53 -4.01 -6.02 -4.44
CA GLU A 53 -4.03 -6.00 -2.98
C GLU A 53 -2.62 -5.88 -2.39
N ALA A 54 -1.65 -6.62 -2.94
CA ALA A 54 -0.25 -6.51 -2.55
C ALA A 54 0.30 -5.09 -2.74
N LEU A 55 -0.04 -4.45 -3.88
CA LEU A 55 0.36 -3.09 -4.19
C LEU A 55 -0.26 -2.08 -3.23
N LEU A 56 -1.55 -2.24 -2.92
CA LEU A 56 -2.26 -1.36 -1.99
C LEU A 56 -1.68 -1.46 -0.58
N LEU A 57 -1.45 -2.69 -0.11
CA LEU A 57 -0.88 -2.94 1.21
C LEU A 57 0.54 -2.35 1.31
N GLU A 58 1.37 -2.58 0.29
CA GLU A 58 2.72 -1.99 0.19
C GLU A 58 2.66 -0.46 0.30
N GLN A 59 1.83 0.20 -0.50
CA GLN A 59 1.71 1.66 -0.47
C GLN A 59 1.22 2.18 0.88
N THR A 60 0.29 1.46 1.51
CA THR A 60 -0.23 1.82 2.83
C THR A 60 0.88 1.75 3.88
N LEU A 61 1.61 0.63 3.94
CA LEU A 61 2.72 0.44 4.88
C LEU A 61 3.87 1.44 4.66
N ILE A 62 4.22 1.73 3.40
CA ILE A 62 5.25 2.74 3.10
C ILE A 62 4.83 4.14 3.58
N LYS A 63 3.56 4.50 3.44
CA LYS A 63 3.03 5.81 3.89
C LYS A 63 2.99 5.92 5.41
N GLU A 64 2.60 4.85 6.09
CA GLU A 64 2.47 4.79 7.55
C GLU A 64 3.82 4.73 8.24
N GLN A 65 4.72 3.86 7.79
CA GLN A 65 5.97 3.56 8.48
C GLN A 65 7.16 4.35 7.93
N ARG A 66 7.07 4.88 6.70
CA ARG A 66 8.13 5.64 6.01
C ARG A 66 9.53 5.02 6.12
N PRO A 67 9.70 3.75 5.69
CA PRO A 67 10.95 3.03 5.81
C PRO A 67 12.12 3.75 5.13
N PRO A 68 13.32 3.78 5.76
CA PRO A 68 14.47 4.56 5.28
C PRO A 68 15.05 4.08 3.95
N TYR A 69 14.92 2.78 3.62
CA TYR A 69 15.44 2.23 2.36
C TYR A 69 14.42 2.25 1.22
N ASN A 70 13.17 2.68 1.46
CA ASN A 70 12.18 2.84 0.41
C ASN A 70 12.30 4.22 -0.24
N ILE A 71 12.33 4.22 -1.57
CA ILE A 71 12.23 5.47 -2.34
C ILE A 71 10.76 5.91 -2.29
N LEU A 72 10.49 7.01 -1.60
CA LEU A 72 9.19 7.67 -1.61
C LEU A 72 9.00 8.38 -2.95
N LEU A 73 8.45 7.65 -3.92
CA LEU A 73 7.95 8.28 -5.14
C LEU A 73 6.73 9.12 -4.75
N ARG A 74 6.83 10.45 -4.90
CA ARG A 74 5.72 11.41 -4.76
C ARG A 74 4.75 11.27 -5.94
N ASP A 75 4.21 10.07 -6.13
CA ASP A 75 3.13 9.86 -7.07
C ASP A 75 1.83 10.14 -6.30
N ASP A 76 1.14 11.22 -6.66
CA ASP A 76 -0.06 11.73 -5.98
C ASP A 76 -1.31 10.84 -6.22
N LYS A 77 -1.09 9.57 -6.55
CA LYS A 77 -2.13 8.59 -6.85
C LYS A 77 -2.72 8.06 -5.54
N SER A 78 -3.58 8.86 -4.94
CA SER A 78 -4.48 8.38 -3.91
C SER A 78 -5.61 7.57 -4.56
N TYR A 79 -5.75 6.30 -4.16
CA TYR A 79 -6.83 5.45 -4.67
C TYR A 79 -8.18 6.01 -4.22
N PRO A 80 -9.19 5.97 -5.10
CA PRO A 80 -10.49 6.50 -4.76
C PRO A 80 -11.26 5.59 -3.83
N PHE A 81 -12.03 6.20 -2.95
CA PHE A 81 -12.97 5.58 -2.05
C PHE A 81 -14.39 5.98 -2.44
N VAL A 82 -15.35 5.11 -2.14
CA VAL A 82 -16.77 5.44 -2.19
C VAL A 82 -17.23 5.76 -0.77
N PHE A 83 -17.71 6.97 -0.56
CA PHE A 83 -18.32 7.40 0.69
C PHE A 83 -19.83 7.24 0.59
N VAL A 84 -20.42 6.61 1.60
CA VAL A 84 -21.88 6.41 1.72
C VAL A 84 -22.35 7.14 2.97
N THR A 85 -23.24 8.11 2.83
CA THR A 85 -23.88 8.76 3.98
C THR A 85 -24.93 7.85 4.60
N ASP A 86 -24.92 7.70 5.93
CA ASP A 86 -25.84 6.82 6.67
C ASP A 86 -26.92 7.58 7.45
N ARG A 87 -26.77 8.90 7.61
CA ARG A 87 -27.66 9.73 8.43
C ARG A 87 -28.95 10.22 7.76
N HIS A 88 -29.11 10.00 6.45
CA HIS A 88 -30.29 10.45 5.72
C HIS A 88 -31.10 9.27 5.17
N PRO A 89 -32.45 9.36 5.14
CA PRO A 89 -33.31 8.36 4.51
C PRO A 89 -33.03 8.12 3.01
N TYR A 90 -32.26 9.03 2.38
CA TYR A 90 -31.73 8.88 1.02
C TYR A 90 -30.19 8.91 1.08
N PRO A 91 -29.51 7.75 1.10
CA PRO A 91 -28.05 7.69 1.17
C PRO A 91 -27.43 8.22 -0.13
N ALA A 92 -26.47 9.12 0.00
CA ALA A 92 -25.70 9.65 -1.11
C ALA A 92 -24.40 8.85 -1.29
N LEU A 93 -24.08 8.53 -2.54
CA LEU A 93 -22.84 7.87 -2.94
C LEU A 93 -21.89 8.90 -3.52
N GLU A 94 -20.80 9.19 -2.80
CA GLU A 94 -19.79 10.16 -3.21
C GLU A 94 -18.46 9.50 -3.52
N TYR A 95 -17.80 9.93 -4.60
CA TYR A 95 -16.46 9.50 -4.96
C TYR A 95 -15.41 10.44 -4.33
N LYS A 96 -14.55 9.91 -3.46
CA LYS A 96 -13.52 10.71 -2.75
C LYS A 96 -12.14 10.08 -2.88
N ARG A 97 -11.14 10.84 -3.34
CA ARG A 97 -9.74 10.39 -3.41
C ARG A 97 -8.97 10.54 -2.09
N ALA A 98 -9.53 11.28 -1.14
CA ALA A 98 -8.97 11.44 0.20
C ALA A 98 -10.02 11.06 1.24
N ARG A 99 -9.59 10.36 2.29
CA ARG A 99 -10.45 9.98 3.41
C ARG A 99 -10.55 11.16 4.37
N THR A 100 -11.56 12.00 4.20
CA THR A 100 -11.88 13.06 5.15
C THR A 100 -12.70 12.47 6.29
N ARG A 101 -12.38 12.75 7.55
CA ARG A 101 -13.24 12.35 8.68
C ARG A 101 -14.51 13.20 8.66
N HIS A 102 -15.53 12.75 7.94
CA HIS A 102 -16.91 13.19 8.18
C HIS A 102 -17.58 12.15 9.06
N GLY A 103 -18.20 12.60 10.16
CA GLY A 103 -18.85 11.73 11.15
C GLY A 103 -20.20 11.15 10.69
N ASP A 104 -20.55 11.33 9.41
CA ASP A 104 -21.92 11.21 8.89
C ASP A 104 -22.06 10.11 7.83
N GLY A 105 -21.10 9.17 7.78
CA GLY A 105 -21.13 8.08 6.83
C GLY A 105 -19.94 7.13 6.88
N ARG A 106 -19.98 6.11 6.03
CA ARG A 106 -18.99 5.04 5.93
C ARG A 106 -18.21 5.12 4.62
N TYR A 107 -16.90 4.95 4.70
CA TYR A 107 -16.04 4.75 3.54
C TYR A 107 -15.98 3.26 3.19
N LEU A 108 -16.35 2.95 1.94
CA LEU A 108 -16.17 1.63 1.32
C LEU A 108 -14.91 1.69 0.46
N GLY A 109 -13.99 0.75 0.71
CA GLY A 109 -12.86 0.33 -0.13
C GLY A 109 -11.98 1.42 -0.77
N PRO A 110 -10.65 1.30 -0.79
CA PRO A 110 -9.91 1.84 -1.92
C PRO A 110 -10.27 0.99 -3.16
N TYR A 111 -10.79 1.61 -4.21
CA TYR A 111 -11.15 0.94 -5.47
C TYR A 111 -10.10 1.22 -6.55
N PRO A 112 -9.04 0.39 -6.63
CA PRO A 112 -7.94 0.58 -7.58
C PRO A 112 -8.34 0.35 -9.05
N ALA A 113 -9.48 -0.30 -9.30
CA ALA A 113 -9.91 -0.74 -10.63
C ALA A 113 -10.84 0.23 -11.38
N VAL A 114 -11.11 1.44 -10.89
CA VAL A 114 -12.10 2.34 -11.52
C VAL A 114 -11.55 3.08 -12.74
N ALA A 115 -11.31 2.35 -13.82
CA ALA A 115 -11.35 2.93 -15.15
C ALA A 115 -12.82 3.28 -15.46
N ARG A 116 -13.12 4.58 -15.60
CA ARG A 116 -14.41 5.17 -16.02
C ARG A 116 -15.62 4.90 -15.12
N CYS A 117 -15.99 5.91 -14.32
CA CYS A 117 -17.39 6.15 -13.99
C CYS A 117 -17.94 7.12 -15.05
N VAL A 118 -18.67 6.62 -16.05
CA VAL A 118 -19.41 7.47 -16.98
C VAL A 118 -20.54 8.11 -16.19
N LYS A 119 -20.52 9.43 -16.03
CA LYS A 119 -21.68 10.17 -15.53
C LYS A 119 -22.84 9.92 -16.49
N ALA A 120 -23.79 9.08 -16.10
CA ALA A 120 -25.10 9.07 -16.74
C ALA A 120 -25.91 10.22 -16.12
N SER A 121 -25.82 11.42 -16.69
CA SER A 121 -26.88 12.41 -16.51
C SER A 121 -27.94 12.15 -17.57
N ARG A 122 -29.18 11.92 -17.12
CA ARG A 122 -30.36 12.12 -17.95
C ARG A 122 -30.58 13.62 -18.14
#